data_AF-A0A523G8S1-F1
#
_entry.id   AF-A0A523G8S1-F1
#
_cell.length_a   1.000
_cell.length_b   1.000
_cell.length_c   1.000
_cell.angle_alpha   90.00
_cell.angle_beta   90.00
_cell.angle_gamma   90.00
#
_symmetry.space_group_name_H-M   'P 1'
#
loop_
_entity.id
_entity.type
_entity.pdbx_description
1 polymer ?
#
loop_
_entity_poly.entity_id
_entity_poly.type
_entity_poly.pdbx_seq_one_letter_code
_entity_poly.pdbx_strand_id
1 'polypeptide(L)'
;MNISLPSETIFHTIESTIKEYRKFAQKNISEKIKDITIDQGLVLLFLNEYPKLTQKEIAELVFKDNASMTRMINTMVQKKYLKRSMNSEDRRRYKI
;
A
#
# COMPACT_ATOMS: atom_id res chain seq x y z
N MET A 1 -27.38 15.05 -24.75
CA MET A 1 -26.10 14.33 -24.81
C MET A 1 -26.38 12.93 -24.28
N ASN A 2 -26.22 11.88 -25.09
CA ASN A 2 -26.48 10.51 -24.65
C ASN A 2 -25.22 10.02 -23.93
N ILE A 3 -25.26 9.97 -22.60
CA ILE A 3 -24.12 9.50 -21.79
C ILE A 3 -24.31 8.00 -21.62
N SER A 4 -23.38 7.20 -22.15
CA SER A 4 -23.34 5.75 -21.94
C SER A 4 -23.28 5.44 -20.45
N LEU A 5 -23.92 4.36 -20.00
CA LEU A 5 -23.86 3.95 -18.61
C LEU A 5 -22.39 3.65 -18.24
N PRO A 6 -21.90 4.06 -17.05
CA PRO A 6 -20.53 3.77 -16.65
C PRO A 6 -20.17 2.28 -16.77
N SER A 7 -21.13 1.39 -16.47
CA SER A 7 -20.99 -0.06 -16.57
C SER A 7 -20.66 -0.59 -17.96
N GLU A 8 -20.99 0.18 -18.99
CA GLU A 8 -20.74 -0.17 -20.39
C GLU A 8 -19.36 0.30 -20.88
N THR A 9 -18.64 1.05 -20.04
CA THR A 9 -17.32 1.58 -20.38
C THR A 9 -16.20 0.62 -19.96
N ILE A 10 -15.10 0.64 -20.70
CA ILE A 10 -13.89 -0.10 -20.34
C ILE A 10 -13.36 0.27 -18.94
N PHE A 11 -13.55 1.53 -18.52
CA PHE A 11 -13.13 2.01 -17.21
C PHE A 11 -13.83 1.27 -16.07
N HIS A 12 -15.12 0.97 -16.21
CA HIS A 12 -15.84 0.19 -15.20
C HIS A 12 -15.36 -1.26 -15.15
N THR A 13 -15.08 -1.89 -16.29
CA THR A 13 -14.52 -3.25 -16.33
C THR A 13 -13.15 -3.31 -15.66
N ILE A 14 -12.27 -2.34 -15.91
CA ILE A 14 -10.96 -2.25 -15.25
C ILE A 14 -11.13 -2.08 -13.73
N GLU A 15 -11.95 -1.13 -13.31
CA GLU A 15 -12.16 -0.81 -11.90
C GLU A 15 -12.79 -1.98 -11.13
N SER A 16 -13.82 -2.61 -11.68
CA SER A 16 -14.46 -3.79 -11.08
C SER A 16 -13.49 -4.97 -11.00
N THR A 17 -12.68 -5.19 -12.03
CA THR A 17 -11.64 -6.24 -12.02
C THR A 17 -10.59 -6.00 -10.93
N ILE A 18 -10.09 -4.77 -10.79
CA ILE A 18 -9.13 -4.41 -9.73
C ILE A 18 -9.75 -4.63 -8.35
N LYS A 19 -11.02 -4.24 -8.14
CA LYS A 19 -11.73 -4.45 -6.88
C LYS A 19 -11.89 -5.92 -6.53
N GLU A 20 -12.31 -6.76 -7.46
CA GLU A 20 -12.47 -8.19 -7.22
C GLU A 20 -11.13 -8.88 -6.95
N TYR A 21 -10.08 -8.55 -7.72
CA TYR A 21 -8.73 -9.02 -7.44
C TYR A 21 -8.26 -8.63 -6.03
N ARG A 22 -8.44 -7.37 -5.63
CA ARG A 22 -8.02 -6.89 -4.30
C ARG A 22 -8.77 -7.60 -3.17
N LYS A 23 -10.08 -7.85 -3.33
CA LYS A 23 -10.86 -8.65 -2.36
C LYS A 23 -10.34 -10.07 -2.25
N PHE A 24 -10.10 -10.74 -3.37
CA PHE A 24 -9.56 -12.09 -3.42
C PHE A 24 -8.18 -12.16 -2.74
N ALA A 25 -7.26 -11.27 -3.11
CA ALA A 25 -5.93 -11.21 -2.52
C ALA A 25 -5.97 -10.91 -1.02
N GLN A 26 -6.81 -9.95 -0.58
CA GLN A 26 -6.98 -9.65 0.84
C GLN A 26 -7.49 -10.87 1.62
N LYS A 27 -8.46 -11.63 1.08
CA LYS A 27 -8.96 -12.85 1.72
C LYS A 27 -7.83 -13.85 1.94
N ASN A 28 -7.04 -14.13 0.90
CA ASN A 28 -5.93 -15.08 0.99
C ASN A 28 -4.85 -14.63 1.97
N ILE A 29 -4.55 -13.33 2.01
CA ILE A 29 -3.62 -12.75 3.00
C ILE A 29 -4.18 -12.94 4.41
N SER A 30 -5.45 -12.62 4.64
CA SER A 30 -6.10 -12.71 5.95
C SER A 30 -6.20 -14.15 6.49
N GLU A 31 -6.18 -15.17 5.62
CA GLU A 31 -6.06 -16.57 6.02
C GLU A 31 -4.69 -16.92 6.62
N LYS A 32 -3.64 -16.16 6.27
CA LYS A 32 -2.27 -16.35 6.79
C LYS A 32 -1.91 -15.35 7.89
N ILE A 33 -2.31 -14.09 7.73
CA ILE A 33 -1.98 -12.98 8.61
C ILE A 33 -3.23 -12.11 8.79
N LYS A 34 -3.89 -12.23 9.95
CA LYS A 34 -5.24 -11.68 10.16
C LYS A 34 -5.32 -10.16 10.17
N ASP A 35 -4.27 -9.47 10.58
CA ASP A 35 -4.31 -8.04 10.85
C ASP A 35 -3.47 -7.20 9.88
N ILE A 36 -3.18 -7.72 8.68
CA ILE A 36 -2.48 -6.98 7.63
C ILE A 36 -3.39 -6.74 6.42
N THR A 37 -3.33 -5.54 5.86
CA THR A 37 -4.01 -5.24 4.59
C THR A 37 -3.12 -5.59 3.39
N ILE A 38 -3.73 -5.74 2.22
CA ILE A 38 -2.99 -5.95 0.96
C ILE A 38 -1.94 -4.85 0.73
N ASP A 39 -2.29 -3.59 0.97
CA ASP A 39 -1.36 -2.47 0.77
C ASP A 39 -0.20 -2.51 1.77
N GLN A 40 -0.47 -2.87 3.03
CA GLN A 40 0.58 -3.06 4.03
C GLN A 40 1.53 -4.21 3.66
N GLY A 41 1.00 -5.31 3.11
CA GLY A 41 1.80 -6.41 2.60
C GLY A 41 2.68 -6.00 1.42
N LEU A 42 2.13 -5.24 0.47
CA LEU A 42 2.91 -4.69 -0.65
C LEU A 42 4.05 -3.79 -0.16
N VAL A 43 3.80 -2.94 0.82
CA VAL A 43 4.86 -2.10 1.44
C VAL A 43 5.97 -2.95 2.04
N LEU A 44 5.64 -4.04 2.77
CA LEU A 44 6.67 -4.94 3.32
C LEU A 44 7.51 -5.59 2.22
N LEU A 45 6.88 -6.03 1.12
CA LEU A 45 7.59 -6.62 -0.01
C LEU A 45 8.54 -5.61 -0.65
N PHE A 46 8.09 -4.37 -0.90
CA PHE A 46 8.97 -3.33 -1.45
C PHE A 46 10.12 -2.97 -0.52
N LEU A 47 9.89 -2.90 0.79
CA LEU A 47 10.96 -2.65 1.76
C LEU A 47 11.98 -3.79 1.80
N ASN A 48 11.52 -5.04 1.66
CA ASN A 48 12.39 -6.22 1.63
C ASN A 48 13.27 -6.26 0.38
N GLU A 49 12.66 -6.08 -0.79
CA GLU A 49 13.36 -6.16 -2.07
C GLU A 49 14.21 -4.92 -2.36
N TYR A 50 13.75 -3.74 -1.92
CA TYR A 50 14.37 -2.45 -2.24
C TYR A 50 14.57 -1.58 -0.98
N PRO A 51 15.48 -1.97 -0.06
CA PRO A 51 15.67 -1.31 1.24
C PRO A 51 16.22 0.13 1.15
N LYS A 52 16.55 0.60 -0.05
CA LYS A 52 17.01 1.97 -0.31
C LYS A 52 15.87 2.93 -0.67
N LEU A 53 14.70 2.41 -1.05
CA LEU A 53 13.56 3.26 -1.38
C LEU A 53 13.08 4.02 -0.14
N THR A 54 12.74 5.28 -0.37
CA THR A 54 12.09 6.14 0.62
C THR A 54 10.62 5.80 0.73
N GLN A 55 9.99 6.21 1.84
CA GLN A 55 8.54 6.07 2.03
C GLN A 55 7.74 6.71 0.91
N LYS A 56 8.22 7.85 0.37
CA LYS A 56 7.58 8.56 -0.74
C LYS A 56 7.61 7.72 -2.02
N GLU A 57 8.76 7.17 -2.37
CA GLU A 57 8.90 6.35 -3.58
C GLU A 57 8.06 5.08 -3.48
N ILE A 58 8.02 4.44 -2.31
CA ILE A 58 7.14 3.28 -2.08
C ILE A 58 5.67 3.69 -2.21
N ALA A 59 5.28 4.86 -1.68
CA ALA A 59 3.90 5.36 -1.79
C ALA A 59 3.47 5.52 -3.25
N GLU A 60 4.34 6.08 -4.10
CA GLU A 60 4.10 6.19 -5.54
C GLU A 60 3.92 4.81 -6.19
N LEU A 61 4.77 3.84 -5.86
CA LEU A 61 4.70 2.47 -6.38
C LEU A 61 3.43 1.71 -5.95
N VAL A 62 2.90 1.99 -4.75
CA VAL A 62 1.66 1.36 -4.25
C VAL A 62 0.42 2.22 -4.48
N PHE A 63 0.51 3.27 -5.29
CA PHE A 63 -0.58 4.19 -5.64
C PHE A 63 -1.23 4.84 -4.39
N LYS A 64 -0.41 5.34 -3.47
CA LYS A 64 -0.81 6.00 -2.22
C LYS A 64 -0.24 7.41 -2.13
N ASP A 65 -0.99 8.29 -1.48
CA ASP A 65 -0.46 9.60 -1.08
C ASP A 65 0.43 9.50 0.17
N ASN A 66 1.29 10.49 0.37
CA ASN A 66 2.26 10.51 1.48
C ASN A 66 1.60 10.48 2.87
N ALA A 67 0.42 11.09 3.02
CA ALA A 67 -0.28 11.14 4.30
C ALA A 67 -0.84 9.75 4.65
N SER A 68 -1.41 9.06 3.67
CA SER A 68 -1.91 7.69 3.77
C SER A 68 -0.77 6.71 4.03
N MET A 69 0.38 6.87 3.36
CA MET A 69 1.58 6.08 3.64
C MET A 69 2.05 6.28 5.07
N THR A 70 2.20 7.54 5.52
CA THR A 70 2.64 7.83 6.88
C THR A 70 1.72 7.20 7.93
N ARG A 71 0.39 7.31 7.76
CA ARG A 71 -0.58 6.65 8.65
C ARG A 71 -0.44 5.13 8.61
N MET A 72 -0.26 4.55 7.42
CA MET A 72 -0.08 3.10 7.23
C MET A 72 1.15 2.59 7.97
N ILE A 73 2.29 3.27 7.81
CA ILE A 73 3.54 2.96 8.51
C ILE A 73 3.37 3.05 10.02
N ASN A 74 2.70 4.09 10.53
CA ASN A 74 2.45 4.23 11.97
C ASN A 74 1.69 3.03 12.53
N THR A 75 0.62 2.63 11.84
CA THR A 75 -0.15 1.44 12.20
C THR A 75 0.71 0.18 12.18
N MET A 76 1.56 0.01 11.16
CA MET A 76 2.44 -1.16 11.05
C MET A 76 3.55 -1.19 12.11
N VAL A 77 4.05 -0.04 12.54
CA VAL A 77 4.98 0.07 13.67
C VAL A 77 4.29 -0.30 14.98
N GLN A 78 3.06 0.19 15.21
CA GLN A 78 2.26 -0.17 16.39
C GLN A 78 1.99 -1.68 16.44
N LYS A 79 1.70 -2.29 15.28
CA LYS A 79 1.53 -3.74 15.12
C LYS A 79 2.84 -4.53 15.12
N LYS A 80 3.99 -3.87 15.28
CA LYS A 80 5.34 -4.47 15.32
C LYS A 80 5.78 -5.16 14.02
N TYR A 81 5.13 -4.87 12.90
CA TYR A 81 5.58 -5.30 11.57
C TYR A 81 6.77 -4.48 11.05
N LEU A 82 6.92 -3.25 11.54
CA LEU A 82 8.00 -2.35 11.16
C LEU A 82 8.67 -1.75 12.40
N LYS A 83 9.94 -1.39 12.28
CA LYS A 83 10.66 -0.60 13.29
C LYS A 83 11.13 0.69 12.64
N ARG A 84 10.97 1.81 13.34
CA ARG A 84 11.54 3.09 12.87
C ARG A 84 13.03 3.07 13.14
N SER A 85 13.84 3.31 12.11
CA SER A 85 15.25 3.64 12.27
C SER A 85 15.40 5.16 12.12
N MET A 86 16.03 5.81 13.11
CA MET A 86 16.45 7.20 12.93
C MET A 86 17.73 7.18 12.10
N ASN A 87 17.70 7.86 10.95
CA ASN A 87 18.90 8.07 10.16
C ASN A 87 19.73 9.16 10.85
N SER A 88 20.90 8.82 11.38
CA SER A 88 21.73 9.72 12.21
C SER A 88 22.32 10.90 11.42
N GLU A 89 22.35 10.83 10.09
CA GLU A 89 22.94 11.85 9.22
C GLU A 89 21.94 12.92 8.73
N ASP A 90 20.64 12.63 8.76
CA ASP A 90 19.62 13.61 8.36
C ASP A 90 18.32 13.39 9.14
N ARG A 91 18.15 14.15 10.22
CA ARG A 91 17.00 14.09 11.13
C ARG A 91 15.65 14.42 10.45
N ARG A 92 15.66 14.85 9.17
CA ARG A 92 14.47 15.15 8.38
C ARG A 92 14.02 14.00 7.46
N ARG A 93 14.75 12.88 7.38
CA ARG A 93 14.39 11.72 6.55
C ARG A 93 14.24 10.46 7.39
N TYR A 94 13.01 9.96 7.52
CA TYR A 94 12.72 8.67 8.13
C TYR A 94 13.02 7.54 7.13
N LYS A 95 14.04 6.72 7.43
CA LYS A 95 14.15 5.37 6.87
C LYS A 95 13.28 4.42 7.67
N ILE A 96 12.64 3.49 6.98
CA ILE A 96 11.94 2.35 7.59
C ILE A 96 12.73 1.12 7.19
#